data_AF-A0A0E3LKS4-F1
#
_entry.id   AF-A0A0E3LKS4-F1
#
_cell.length_a   1.000
_cell.length_b   1.000
_cell.length_c   1.000
_cell.angle_alpha   90.00
_cell.angle_beta   90.00
_cell.angle_gamma   90.00
#
_symmetry.space_group_name_H-M   'P 1'
#
loop_
_entity.id
_entity.type
_entity.pdbx_description
1 polymer ?
#
loop_
_entity_poly.entity_id
_entity_poly.type
_entity_poly.pdbx_seq_one_letter_code
_entity_poly.pdbx_strand_id
1 'polypeptide(L)'
;MPNPRLLFLYQDCYQALLIGRYNASLVMMGVLLEAVMKERIELKLGEYFSKPFGPCLQKIETHKLMSQEHILFLRKFKDIIRNPYQHDDEADIMNGIYMPTWPIKFESEISAEAIGDLMKNIRSGKIKPKFLPVSEIPAIRSVAKQSYDQKRAIKLFNEVHDFLIEVCKFYFKECEYQEHNLKYGTGLEKIEHYKI
;
A
#
# COMPACT_ATOMS: atom_id res chain seq x y z
N MET A 1 -1.58 -14.18 -13.69
CA MET A 1 -2.20 -14.71 -12.46
C MET A 1 -3.31 -15.66 -12.85
N PRO A 2 -3.40 -16.85 -12.25
CA PRO A 2 -4.38 -17.87 -12.61
C PRO A 2 -5.81 -17.52 -12.14
N ASN A 3 -5.95 -16.83 -10.99
CA ASN A 3 -7.26 -16.40 -10.48
C ASN A 3 -7.65 -15.02 -11.06
N PRO A 4 -8.80 -14.89 -11.77
CA PRO A 4 -9.27 -13.63 -12.34
C PRO A 4 -9.47 -12.51 -11.30
N ARG A 5 -9.93 -12.84 -10.09
CA ARG A 5 -10.11 -11.86 -9.00
C ARG A 5 -8.78 -11.23 -8.60
N LEU A 6 -7.73 -12.04 -8.47
CA LEU A 6 -6.39 -11.53 -8.14
C LEU A 6 -5.84 -10.68 -9.28
N LEU A 7 -6.09 -11.06 -10.53
CA LEU A 7 -5.70 -10.27 -11.70
C LEU A 7 -6.37 -8.90 -11.72
N PHE A 8 -7.68 -8.83 -11.46
CA PHE A 8 -8.40 -7.55 -11.42
C PHE A 8 -7.86 -6.65 -10.31
N LEU A 9 -7.67 -7.18 -9.10
CA LEU A 9 -7.08 -6.41 -8.00
C LEU A 9 -5.68 -5.89 -8.34
N TYR A 10 -4.86 -6.71 -9.01
CA TYR A 10 -3.55 -6.28 -9.49
C TYR A 10 -3.64 -5.16 -10.52
N GLN A 11 -4.57 -5.26 -11.48
CA GLN A 11 -4.80 -4.22 -12.47
C GLN A 11 -5.27 -2.92 -11.81
N ASP A 12 -6.17 -2.98 -10.83
CA ASP A 12 -6.61 -1.81 -10.07
C ASP A 12 -5.43 -1.13 -9.36
N CYS A 13 -4.56 -1.91 -8.70
CA CYS A 13 -3.34 -1.40 -8.09
C CYS A 13 -2.45 -0.66 -9.09
N TYR A 14 -2.24 -1.28 -10.26
CA TYR A 14 -1.39 -0.75 -11.31
C TYR A 14 -1.97 0.52 -11.94
N GLN A 15 -3.28 0.52 -12.25
CA GLN A 15 -3.95 1.67 -12.83
C GLN A 15 -3.93 2.87 -11.89
N ALA A 16 -4.20 2.67 -10.59
CA ALA A 16 -4.08 3.75 -9.60
C ALA A 16 -2.67 4.33 -9.51
N LEU A 17 -1.64 3.48 -9.64
CA LEU A 17 -0.25 3.93 -9.68
C LEU A 17 0.00 4.82 -10.92
N LEU A 18 -0.46 4.39 -12.09
CA LEU A 18 -0.28 5.10 -13.37
C LEU A 18 -0.94 6.47 -13.39
N ILE A 19 -2.16 6.59 -12.83
CA ILE A 19 -2.90 7.86 -12.78
C ILE A 19 -2.49 8.77 -11.61
N GLY A 20 -1.40 8.44 -10.90
CA GLY A 20 -0.83 9.26 -9.83
C GLY A 20 -1.59 9.19 -8.50
N ARG A 21 -2.49 8.22 -8.31
CA ARG A 21 -3.21 7.99 -7.05
C ARG A 21 -2.41 7.06 -6.12
N TYR A 22 -1.23 7.53 -5.70
CA TYR A 22 -0.24 6.73 -4.96
C TYR A 22 -0.75 6.18 -3.62
N ASN A 23 -1.45 7.00 -2.82
CA ASN A 23 -2.07 6.54 -1.58
C ASN A 23 -3.06 5.39 -1.83
N ALA A 24 -3.95 5.55 -2.83
CA ALA A 24 -4.90 4.51 -3.20
C ALA A 24 -4.19 3.23 -3.66
N SER A 25 -3.11 3.36 -4.45
CA SER A 25 -2.31 2.22 -4.88
C SER A 25 -1.72 1.44 -3.68
N LEU A 26 -1.16 2.13 -2.68
CA LEU A 26 -0.63 1.51 -1.46
C LEU A 26 -1.71 0.73 -0.68
N VAL A 27 -2.90 1.32 -0.53
CA VAL A 27 -4.03 0.65 0.14
C VAL A 27 -4.49 -0.57 -0.65
N MET A 28 -4.60 -0.46 -1.99
CA MET A 28 -5.03 -1.57 -2.84
C MET A 28 -4.03 -2.72 -2.87
N MET A 29 -2.72 -2.47 -2.79
CA MET A 29 -1.72 -3.53 -2.63
C MET A 29 -2.00 -4.36 -1.36
N GLY A 30 -2.44 -3.72 -0.28
CA GLY A 30 -2.85 -4.43 0.94
C GLY A 30 -4.07 -5.33 0.74
N VAL A 31 -5.05 -4.88 -0.05
CA VAL A 31 -6.24 -5.68 -0.43
C VAL A 31 -5.85 -6.86 -1.32
N LEU A 32 -4.95 -6.65 -2.28
CA LEU A 32 -4.43 -7.70 -3.15
C LEU A 32 -3.71 -8.80 -2.36
N LEU A 33 -2.79 -8.42 -1.48
CA LEU A 33 -2.06 -9.37 -0.62
C LEU A 33 -2.99 -10.11 0.35
N GLU A 34 -4.03 -9.43 0.87
CA GLU A 34 -5.06 -10.08 1.65
C GLU A 34 -5.82 -11.13 0.84
N ALA A 35 -6.21 -10.81 -0.40
CA ALA A 35 -6.87 -11.75 -1.30
C ALA A 35 -6.00 -12.95 -1.64
N VAL A 36 -4.69 -12.75 -1.83
CA VAL A 36 -3.70 -13.82 -2.04
C VAL A 36 -3.66 -14.78 -0.85
N MET A 37 -3.61 -14.27 0.38
CA MET A 37 -3.62 -15.13 1.56
C MET A 37 -4.94 -15.90 1.69
N LYS A 38 -6.08 -15.26 1.41
CA LYS A 38 -7.40 -15.89 1.45
C LYS A 38 -7.51 -17.03 0.43
N GLU A 39 -7.07 -16.78 -0.80
CA GLU A 39 -6.99 -17.81 -1.84
C GLU A 39 -6.13 -18.99 -1.37
N ARG A 40 -4.98 -18.71 -0.76
CA ARG A 40 -4.09 -19.77 -0.28
C ARG A 40 -4.72 -20.59 0.85
N ILE A 41 -5.40 -19.95 1.78
CA ILE A 41 -6.14 -20.60 2.86
C ILE A 41 -7.23 -21.50 2.28
N GLU A 42 -8.03 -20.98 1.36
CA GLU A 42 -9.10 -21.72 0.70
C GLU A 42 -8.55 -22.94 -0.05
N LEU A 43 -7.51 -22.76 -0.86
CA LEU A 43 -6.89 -23.85 -1.60
C LEU A 43 -6.42 -25.01 -0.72
N LYS A 44 -5.77 -24.72 0.42
CA LYS A 44 -5.22 -25.77 1.26
C LYS A 44 -6.18 -26.31 2.32
N LEU A 45 -7.05 -25.47 2.87
CA LEU A 45 -7.92 -25.82 3.98
C LEU A 45 -9.38 -26.06 3.57
N GLY A 46 -9.76 -25.73 2.33
CA GLY A 46 -11.12 -25.96 1.83
C GLY A 46 -12.16 -25.01 2.43
N GLU A 47 -11.73 -23.91 3.05
CA GLU A 47 -12.61 -23.00 3.78
C GLU A 47 -12.53 -21.57 3.25
N TYR A 48 -13.70 -20.95 3.11
CA TYR A 48 -13.78 -19.54 2.78
C TYR A 48 -13.43 -18.69 4.01
N PHE A 49 -12.39 -17.86 3.90
CA PHE A 49 -11.90 -17.04 4.99
C PHE A 49 -12.12 -15.55 4.74
N SER A 50 -13.08 -14.94 5.44
CA SER A 50 -13.52 -13.55 5.21
C SER A 50 -12.83 -12.50 6.09
N LYS A 51 -11.99 -12.91 7.04
CA LYS A 51 -11.35 -12.01 8.02
C LYS A 51 -10.30 -11.08 7.36
N PRO A 52 -9.93 -9.96 8.01
CA PRO A 52 -8.94 -9.02 7.47
C PRO A 52 -7.51 -9.59 7.45
N PHE A 53 -6.57 -8.83 6.88
CA PHE A 53 -5.15 -9.21 6.69
C PHE A 53 -4.47 -9.83 7.91
N GLY A 54 -4.57 -9.23 9.09
CA GLY A 54 -3.91 -9.72 10.30
C GLY A 54 -4.31 -11.16 10.65
N PRO A 55 -5.61 -11.45 10.80
CA PRO A 55 -6.12 -12.82 10.95
C PRO A 55 -5.75 -13.75 9.79
N CYS A 56 -5.71 -13.27 8.54
CA CYS A 56 -5.26 -14.09 7.40
C CYS A 56 -3.81 -14.53 7.59
N LEU A 57 -2.93 -13.59 7.91
CA LEU A 57 -1.51 -13.85 8.13
C LEU A 57 -1.29 -14.81 9.30
N GLN A 58 -1.99 -14.61 10.42
CA GLN A 58 -1.94 -15.54 11.55
C GLN A 58 -2.31 -16.96 11.11
N LYS A 59 -3.34 -17.11 10.28
CA LYS A 59 -3.78 -18.43 9.80
C LYS A 59 -2.77 -19.09 8.87
N ILE A 60 -2.16 -18.32 7.95
CA ILE A 60 -1.05 -18.77 7.09
C ILE A 60 0.12 -19.27 7.95
N GLU A 61 0.47 -18.56 9.02
CA GLU A 61 1.57 -18.90 9.92
C GLU A 61 1.29 -20.16 10.73
N THR A 62 0.13 -20.24 11.37
CA THR A 62 -0.25 -21.39 12.20
C THR A 62 -0.26 -22.69 11.40
N HIS A 63 -0.74 -22.65 10.16
CA HIS A 63 -0.84 -23.82 9.29
C HIS A 63 0.36 -23.97 8.34
N LYS A 64 1.36 -23.10 8.43
CA LYS A 64 2.57 -23.10 7.58
C LYS A 64 2.26 -23.19 6.08
N LEU A 65 1.28 -22.39 5.62
CA LEU A 65 0.76 -22.49 4.24
C LEU A 65 1.65 -21.84 3.17
N MET A 66 2.65 -21.07 3.60
CA MET A 66 3.65 -20.39 2.78
C MET A 66 5.04 -20.55 3.40
N SER A 67 6.09 -20.29 2.62
CA SER A 67 7.47 -20.28 3.11
C SER A 67 7.68 -19.15 4.12
N GLN A 68 8.70 -19.31 4.96
CA GLN A 68 9.04 -18.32 5.97
C GLN A 68 9.39 -16.96 5.35
N GLU A 69 10.03 -16.96 4.19
CA GLU A 69 10.37 -15.74 3.45
C GLU A 69 9.12 -14.94 3.05
N HIS A 70 8.13 -15.61 2.44
CA HIS A 70 6.87 -14.98 2.06
C HIS A 70 6.08 -14.47 3.29
N ILE A 71 6.11 -15.23 4.40
CA ILE A 71 5.49 -14.80 5.66
C ILE A 71 6.16 -13.53 6.21
N LEU A 72 7.50 -13.46 6.17
CA LEU A 72 8.24 -12.28 6.61
C LEU A 72 7.93 -11.06 5.75
N PHE A 73 7.81 -11.24 4.43
CA PHE A 73 7.35 -10.18 3.53
C PHE A 73 5.97 -9.65 3.93
N LEU A 74 4.99 -10.53 4.15
CA LEU A 74 3.63 -10.17 4.53
C LEU A 74 3.57 -9.47 5.91
N ARG A 75 4.35 -9.93 6.89
CA ARG A 75 4.51 -9.26 8.20
C ARG A 75 5.03 -7.85 8.03
N LYS A 76 6.14 -7.71 7.30
CA LYS A 76 6.77 -6.41 7.02
C LYS A 76 5.79 -5.47 6.33
N PHE A 77 5.04 -5.95 5.34
CA PHE A 77 4.02 -5.16 4.66
C PHE A 77 2.92 -4.68 5.63
N LYS A 78 2.40 -5.56 6.48
CA LYS A 78 1.35 -5.21 7.46
C LYS A 78 1.80 -4.09 8.38
N ASP A 79 2.97 -4.26 8.99
CA ASP A 79 3.43 -3.37 10.07
C ASP A 79 3.95 -2.04 9.53
N ILE A 80 4.64 -2.03 8.39
CA ILE A 80 5.31 -0.85 7.85
C ILE A 80 4.43 -0.07 6.86
N ILE A 81 3.51 -0.72 6.17
CA ILE A 81 2.68 -0.09 5.14
C ILE A 81 1.21 -0.03 5.57
N ARG A 82 0.60 -1.17 5.88
CA ARG A 82 -0.86 -1.21 6.03
C ARG A 82 -1.32 -0.40 7.25
N ASN A 83 -0.66 -0.56 8.41
CA ASN A 83 -1.12 0.11 9.63
C ASN A 83 -1.06 1.66 9.53
N PRO A 84 0.05 2.31 9.10
CA PRO A 84 0.09 3.77 9.02
C PRO A 84 -0.96 4.36 8.05
N TYR A 85 -1.15 3.71 6.90
CA TYR A 85 -2.08 4.20 5.87
C TYR A 85 -3.55 3.87 6.16
N GLN A 86 -3.82 2.80 6.91
CA GLN A 86 -5.19 2.41 7.28
C GLN A 86 -5.78 3.29 8.40
N HIS A 87 -4.94 3.86 9.26
CA HIS A 87 -5.36 4.76 10.35
C HIS A 87 -5.30 6.25 9.97
N ASP A 88 -4.91 6.57 8.73
CA ASP A 88 -4.76 7.93 8.21
C ASP A 88 -3.90 8.82 9.12
N ASP A 89 -2.86 8.25 9.72
CA ASP A 89 -1.96 8.98 10.61
C ASP A 89 -0.93 9.75 9.77
N GLU A 90 -1.38 10.86 9.20
CA GLU A 90 -0.51 11.73 8.40
C GLU A 90 0.70 12.23 9.20
N ALA A 91 0.56 12.43 10.52
CA ALA A 91 1.64 12.90 11.37
C ALA A 91 2.76 11.84 11.45
N ASP A 92 2.41 10.58 11.64
CA ASP A 92 3.36 9.46 11.62
C ASP A 92 3.96 9.21 10.23
N ILE A 93 3.14 9.31 9.17
CA ILE A 93 3.61 9.16 7.78
C ILE A 93 4.63 10.24 7.43
N MET A 94 4.41 11.47 7.89
CA MET A 94 5.29 12.62 7.62
C MET A 94 6.38 12.85 8.66
N ASN A 95 6.45 11.99 9.69
CA ASN A 95 7.46 12.11 10.72
C ASN A 95 8.87 11.98 10.10
N GLY A 96 9.76 12.91 10.46
CA GLY A 96 11.12 12.98 9.91
C GLY A 96 11.23 13.60 8.51
N ILE A 97 10.14 14.07 7.90
CA ILE A 97 10.19 14.84 6.65
C ILE A 97 10.39 16.32 6.95
N TYR A 98 11.53 16.85 6.49
CA TYR A 98 11.88 18.26 6.62
C TYR A 98 11.99 18.91 5.25
N MET A 99 11.51 20.15 5.13
CA MET A 99 11.67 20.94 3.92
C MET A 99 12.31 22.30 4.20
N PRO A 100 13.20 22.78 3.30
CA PRO A 100 13.73 24.13 3.38
C PRO A 100 12.60 25.12 3.10
N THR A 101 12.28 25.94 4.08
CA THR A 101 11.25 26.97 3.98
C THR A 101 11.77 28.28 4.55
N TRP A 102 11.35 29.40 3.96
CA TRP A 102 11.64 30.70 4.54
C TRP A 102 10.64 30.97 5.67
N PRO A 103 11.10 31.11 6.93
CA PRO A 103 10.20 31.40 8.04
C PRO A 103 9.77 32.86 7.95
N ILE A 104 8.68 33.11 7.23
CA ILE A 104 8.14 34.46 7.05
C ILE A 104 7.05 34.66 8.10
N LYS A 105 7.27 35.58 9.02
CA LYS A 105 6.21 36.12 9.89
C LYS A 105 5.95 37.55 9.45
N PHE A 106 4.72 37.84 9.05
CA PHE A 106 4.28 39.21 8.84
C PHE A 106 3.79 39.74 10.20
N GLU A 107 4.49 40.73 10.74
CA GLU A 107 4.12 41.39 12.01
C GLU A 107 3.08 42.51 11.80
N SER A 108 2.84 42.92 10.55
CA SER A 108 1.92 43.97 10.13
C SER A 108 1.04 43.52 8.95
N GLU A 109 0.06 44.34 8.55
CA GLU A 109 -0.71 44.13 7.31
C GLU A 109 0.22 43.90 6.11
N ILE A 110 -0.13 42.91 5.29
CA ILE A 110 0.67 42.49 4.15
C ILE A 110 0.55 43.56 3.05
N SER A 111 1.56 44.41 2.91
CA SER A 111 1.66 45.40 1.83
C SER A 111 2.57 44.90 0.69
N ALA A 112 2.36 45.43 -0.52
CA ALA A 112 3.18 45.10 -1.69
C ALA A 112 4.68 45.47 -1.49
N GLU A 113 4.94 46.58 -0.77
CA GLU A 113 6.30 47.03 -0.43
C GLU A 113 6.98 46.06 0.54
N ALA A 114 6.28 45.59 1.58
CA ALA A 114 6.80 44.61 2.52
C ALA A 114 7.15 43.27 1.84
N ILE A 115 6.33 42.84 0.87
CA ILE A 115 6.63 41.66 0.04
C ILE A 115 7.87 41.90 -0.83
N GLY A 116 7.98 43.10 -1.43
CA GLY A 116 9.13 43.48 -2.26
C GLY A 116 10.46 43.44 -1.50
N ASP A 117 10.49 44.03 -0.30
CA ASP A 117 11.67 44.03 0.56
C ASP A 117 12.02 42.63 1.07
N LEU A 118 11.02 41.83 1.41
CA LEU A 118 11.21 40.43 1.78
C LEU A 118 11.87 39.63 0.65
N MET A 119 11.37 39.76 -0.59
CA MET A 119 11.94 39.07 -1.75
C MET A 119 13.38 39.53 -2.05
N LYS A 120 13.68 40.82 -1.89
CA LYS A 120 15.05 41.35 -2.02
C LYS A 120 16.00 40.77 -0.96
N ASN A 121 15.53 40.64 0.28
CA ASN A 121 16.29 40.04 1.39
C ASN A 121 16.49 38.52 1.22
N ILE A 122 15.53 37.82 0.60
CA ILE A 122 15.68 36.40 0.23
C ILE A 122 16.73 36.26 -0.88
N ARG A 123 16.60 37.02 -1.97
CA ARG A 123 17.53 36.96 -3.12
C ARG A 123 18.96 37.33 -2.76
N SER A 124 19.14 38.28 -1.84
CA SER A 124 20.47 38.67 -1.33
C SER A 124 21.05 37.68 -0.31
N GLY A 125 20.32 36.63 0.07
CA GLY A 125 20.78 35.63 1.05
C GLY A 125 20.79 36.13 2.50
N LYS A 126 20.25 37.33 2.76
CA LYS A 126 20.06 37.87 4.12
C LYS A 126 19.10 37.00 4.92
N ILE A 127 18.03 36.51 4.29
CA ILE A 127 17.11 35.53 4.88
C ILE A 127 17.37 34.17 4.25
N LYS A 128 17.89 33.25 5.04
CA LYS A 128 18.17 31.87 4.62
C LYS A 128 16.98 30.97 4.93
N PRO A 129 16.72 29.96 4.07
CA PRO A 129 15.72 28.95 4.38
C PRO A 129 16.15 28.16 5.63
N LYS A 130 15.17 27.74 6.42
CA LYS A 130 15.36 26.83 7.55
C LYS A 130 14.65 25.52 7.23
N PHE A 131 15.24 24.41 7.67
CA PHE A 131 14.54 23.12 7.63
C PHE A 131 13.50 23.10 8.73
N LEU A 132 12.24 22.97 8.33
CA LEU A 132 11.12 22.85 9.24
C LEU A 132 10.38 21.53 8.97
N PRO A 133 9.80 20.91 10.01
CA PRO A 133 8.96 19.72 9.84
C PRO A 133 7.78 20.04 8.92
N VAL A 134 7.56 19.20 7.91
CA VAL A 134 6.43 19.36 6.98
C VAL A 134 5.08 19.26 7.71
N SER A 135 5.00 18.44 8.76
CA SER A 135 3.81 18.30 9.61
C SER A 135 3.36 19.64 10.20
N GLU A 136 4.27 20.57 10.46
CA GLU A 136 4.00 21.88 11.05
C GLU A 136 3.61 22.95 10.01
N ILE A 137 3.69 22.66 8.71
CA ILE A 137 3.43 23.62 7.63
C ILE A 137 2.27 23.14 6.74
N PRO A 138 1.01 23.54 7.04
CA PRO A 138 -0.17 23.08 6.28
C PRO A 138 -0.07 23.33 4.77
N ALA A 139 0.51 24.46 4.36
CA ALA A 139 0.56 24.89 2.96
C ALA A 139 1.39 23.96 2.04
N ILE A 140 2.39 23.25 2.58
CA ILE A 140 3.24 22.34 1.79
C ILE A 140 2.96 20.86 2.08
N ARG A 141 2.14 20.60 3.10
CA ARG A 141 1.87 19.26 3.63
C ARG A 141 1.42 18.28 2.55
N SER A 142 0.39 18.64 1.78
CA SER A 142 -0.18 17.78 0.75
C SER A 142 0.82 17.48 -0.38
N VAL A 143 1.62 18.47 -0.79
CA VAL A 143 2.63 18.33 -1.86
C VAL A 143 3.76 17.41 -1.41
N ALA A 144 4.25 17.59 -0.19
CA ALA A 144 5.28 16.77 0.40
C ALA A 144 4.79 15.32 0.60
N LYS A 145 3.57 15.13 1.13
CA LYS A 145 2.94 13.81 1.30
C LYS A 145 2.78 13.09 -0.04
N GLN A 146 2.26 13.77 -1.07
CA GLN A 146 2.10 13.18 -2.39
C GLN A 146 3.45 12.75 -2.99
N SER A 147 4.49 13.57 -2.84
CA SER A 147 5.84 13.25 -3.32
C SER A 147 6.47 12.08 -2.56
N TYR A 148 6.20 11.98 -1.26
CA TYR A 148 6.61 10.86 -0.42
C TYR A 148 5.90 9.56 -0.82
N ASP A 149 4.56 9.61 -0.92
CA ASP A 149 3.72 8.49 -1.31
C ASP A 149 4.10 7.99 -2.71
N GLN A 150 4.40 8.88 -3.66
CA GLN A 150 4.86 8.51 -5.00
C GLN A 150 6.09 7.61 -4.97
N LYS A 151 7.16 8.05 -4.31
CA LYS A 151 8.43 7.30 -4.25
C LYS A 151 8.22 5.94 -3.58
N ARG A 152 7.42 5.91 -2.52
CA ARG A 152 7.14 4.69 -1.75
C ARG A 152 6.26 3.72 -2.53
N ALA A 153 5.19 4.21 -3.16
CA ALA A 153 4.24 3.39 -3.92
C ALA A 153 4.90 2.70 -5.11
N ILE A 154 5.74 3.40 -5.87
CA ILE A 154 6.43 2.78 -7.02
C ILE A 154 7.35 1.65 -6.56
N LYS A 155 8.19 1.92 -5.55
CA LYS A 155 9.10 0.91 -5.00
C LYS A 155 8.32 -0.30 -4.47
N LEU A 156 7.29 -0.05 -3.66
CA LEU A 156 6.50 -1.11 -3.04
C LEU A 156 5.72 -1.92 -4.07
N PHE A 157 5.20 -1.28 -5.12
CA PHE A 157 4.50 -1.99 -6.20
C PHE A 157 5.42 -3.02 -6.85
N ASN A 158 6.67 -2.67 -7.13
CA ASN A 158 7.63 -3.61 -7.70
C ASN A 158 7.92 -4.77 -6.73
N GLU A 159 8.13 -4.49 -5.44
CA GLU A 159 8.32 -5.53 -4.42
C GLU A 159 7.11 -6.49 -4.34
N VAL A 160 5.89 -5.94 -4.43
CA VAL A 160 4.64 -6.73 -4.46
C VAL A 160 4.52 -7.51 -5.76
N HIS A 161 4.90 -6.93 -6.90
CA HIS A 161 4.89 -7.62 -8.19
C HIS A 161 5.81 -8.85 -8.18
N ASP A 162 7.04 -8.70 -7.69
CA ASP A 162 8.01 -9.79 -7.57
C ASP A 162 7.48 -10.89 -6.65
N PHE A 163 6.95 -10.52 -5.48
CA PHE A 163 6.29 -11.44 -4.56
C PHE A 163 5.14 -12.22 -5.23
N LEU A 164 4.32 -11.56 -6.05
CA LEU A 164 3.20 -12.19 -6.74
C LEU A 164 3.65 -13.18 -7.82
N ILE A 165 4.76 -12.90 -8.52
CA ILE A 165 5.37 -13.84 -9.46
C ILE A 165 5.76 -15.12 -8.71
N GLU A 166 6.45 -14.99 -7.59
CA GLU A 166 6.90 -16.13 -6.79
C GLU A 166 5.73 -16.92 -6.22
N VAL A 167 4.77 -16.25 -5.60
CA VAL A 167 3.58 -16.89 -5.04
C VAL A 167 2.77 -17.63 -6.12
N CYS A 168 2.59 -17.03 -7.30
CA CYS A 168 1.93 -17.72 -8.41
C CYS A 168 2.69 -18.98 -8.81
N LYS A 169 4.02 -18.89 -8.91
CA LYS A 169 4.88 -20.00 -9.28
C LYS A 169 4.86 -21.12 -8.24
N PHE A 170 4.81 -20.81 -6.95
CA PHE A 170 4.93 -21.81 -5.89
C PHE A 170 3.60 -22.36 -5.37
N TYR A 171 2.55 -21.53 -5.31
CA TYR A 171 1.32 -21.86 -4.56
C TYR A 171 0.05 -21.91 -5.40
N PHE A 172 0.04 -21.29 -6.59
CA PHE A 172 -1.14 -21.21 -7.44
C PHE A 172 -0.90 -21.92 -8.78
N LYS A 173 -0.36 -23.14 -8.70
CA LYS A 173 -0.19 -24.02 -9.88
C LYS A 173 -1.49 -24.74 -10.17
N GLU A 174 -1.72 -25.09 -11.43
CA GLU A 174 -2.90 -25.86 -11.85
C GLU A 174 -3.10 -27.14 -11.02
N CYS A 175 -2.03 -27.87 -10.71
CA CYS A 175 -2.10 -29.08 -9.89
C CYS A 175 -2.63 -28.82 -8.48
N GLU A 176 -2.36 -27.65 -7.89
CA GLU A 176 -2.84 -27.28 -6.56
C GLU A 176 -4.37 -27.06 -6.57
N TYR A 177 -4.90 -26.48 -7.65
CA TYR A 177 -6.34 -26.32 -7.84
C TYR A 177 -7.03 -27.66 -8.09
N GLN A 178 -6.40 -28.56 -8.86
CA GLN A 178 -6.92 -29.90 -9.09
C GLN A 178 -6.96 -30.71 -7.79
N GLU A 179 -5.90 -30.67 -6.99
CA GLU A 179 -5.86 -31.30 -5.65
C GLU A 179 -6.97 -30.76 -4.74
N HIS A 180 -7.18 -29.44 -4.74
CA HIS A 180 -8.27 -28.83 -3.98
C HIS A 180 -9.64 -29.35 -4.43
N ASN A 181 -9.93 -29.30 -5.73
CA ASN A 181 -11.21 -29.74 -6.28
C ASN A 181 -11.49 -31.22 -6.01
N LEU A 182 -10.47 -32.07 -6.10
CA LEU A 182 -10.58 -33.49 -5.76
C LEU A 182 -10.90 -33.72 -4.27
N LYS A 183 -10.34 -32.88 -3.39
CA LYS A 183 -10.47 -33.05 -1.94
C LYS A 183 -11.75 -32.41 -1.36
N TYR A 184 -12.12 -31.24 -1.85
CA TYR A 184 -13.17 -30.41 -1.26
C TYR A 184 -14.38 -30.20 -2.20
N GLY A 185 -14.30 -30.68 -3.44
CA GLY A 185 -15.28 -30.41 -4.50
C GLY A 185 -15.06 -29.04 -5.14
N THR A 186 -15.80 -28.75 -6.20
CA THR A 186 -15.76 -27.45 -6.89
C THR A 186 -16.74 -26.44 -6.29
N GLY A 187 -17.65 -26.91 -5.42
CA GLY A 187 -18.74 -26.11 -4.87
C GLY A 187 -19.90 -25.94 -5.84
N LEU A 188 -19.68 -26.17 -7.13
CA LEU A 188 -20.71 -26.16 -8.16
C LEU A 188 -21.74 -27.26 -7.93
N GLU A 189 -21.35 -28.38 -7.31
CA GLU A 189 -22.24 -29.50 -6.98
C GLU A 189 -23.37 -29.10 -6.00
N LYS A 190 -23.21 -27.96 -5.31
CA LYS A 190 -24.20 -27.40 -4.37
C LYS A 190 -25.17 -26.42 -5.05
N ILE A 191 -24.95 -26.07 -6.31
CA ILE A 191 -25.82 -25.18 -7.09
C ILE A 191 -26.95 -26.02 -7.69
N GLU A 192 -28.19 -25.63 -7.42
CA GLU A 192 -29.41 -26.40 -7.73
C GLU A 192 -29.54 -26.78 -9.22
N HIS A 193 -28.99 -25.96 -10.12
CA HIS A 193 -29.02 -26.16 -11.57
C HIS A 193 -27.72 -26.74 -12.18
N TYR A 194 -26.74 -27.13 -11.36
CA TYR A 194 -25.47 -27.65 -11.87
C TYR A 194 -25.53 -29.13 -12.30
N LYS A 195 -26.60 -29.84 -11.92
CA LYS A 195 -26.91 -31.16 -12.47
C LYS A 195 -27.69 -30.99 -13.77
N ILE A 196 -26.98 -30.80 -14.88
CA ILE A 196 -27.50 -31.05 -16.24
C ILE A 196 -26.68 -32.17 -16.85
#